data_AF-A0A6P1CSI6-F1
#
_entry.id   AF-A0A6P1CSI6-F1
#
_cell.length_a   1.000
_cell.length_b   1.000
_cell.length_c   1.000
_cell.angle_alpha   90.00
_cell.angle_beta   90.00
_cell.angle_gamma   90.00
#
_symmetry.space_group_name_H-M   'P 1'
#
loop_
_entity.id
_entity.type
_entity.pdbx_description
1 polymer ?
#
loop_
_entity_poly.entity_id
_entity_poly.type
_entity_poly.pdbx_seq_one_letter_code
_entity_poly.pdbx_strand_id
1 'polypeptide(L)'
;MGEIREQAAGVTLGMERWRRYVSAFDRVLHCIEHGYQLEAVAILDSLITDRLTSRLGYLQGCEPPARALGQLCRSLVGSKENSKDPGLERDDEFRTVIMEIRAWAEERNHAIHATAKIFRNDDPIVSFDDVITAHKHTAVRGVSLLQRFDLLDTAARRKARRIPASAPYAFFPEKRPGRA
;
A
#
# COMPACT_ATOMS: atom_id res chain seq x y z
N MET A 1 -9.04 3.44 37.03
CA MET A 1 -9.30 2.04 36.58
C MET A 1 -9.75 1.96 35.12
N GLY A 2 -10.55 2.91 34.58
CA GLY A 2 -10.93 2.95 33.17
C GLY A 2 -9.79 3.33 32.21
N GLU A 3 -9.06 4.41 32.49
CA GLU A 3 -7.99 4.93 31.61
C GLU A 3 -6.83 3.95 31.40
N ILE A 4 -6.44 3.17 32.43
CA ILE A 4 -5.38 2.16 32.34
C ILE A 4 -5.80 1.00 31.42
N ARG A 5 -7.09 0.62 31.44
CA ARG A 5 -7.64 -0.44 30.58
C ARG A 5 -7.77 0.02 29.13
N GLU A 6 -8.16 1.28 28.89
CA GLU A 6 -8.21 1.87 27.55
C GLU A 6 -6.81 2.05 26.95
N GLN A 7 -5.83 2.48 27.74
CA GLN A 7 -4.43 2.54 27.30
C GLN A 7 -3.87 1.16 26.97
N ALA A 8 -4.12 0.15 27.82
CA ALA A 8 -3.70 -1.22 27.56
C ALA A 8 -4.38 -1.82 26.31
N ALA A 9 -5.67 -1.55 26.10
CA ALA A 9 -6.39 -1.96 24.91
C ALA A 9 -5.84 -1.27 23.64
N GLY A 10 -5.55 0.03 23.71
CA GLY A 10 -4.92 0.78 22.61
C GLY A 10 -3.53 0.27 22.24
N VAL A 11 -2.72 -0.08 23.25
CA VAL A 11 -1.39 -0.68 23.07
C VAL A 11 -1.49 -2.07 22.41
N THR A 12 -2.46 -2.89 22.83
CA THR A 12 -2.71 -4.23 22.27
C THR A 12 -3.18 -4.15 20.81
N LEU A 13 -4.15 -3.27 20.52
CA LEU A 13 -4.64 -3.03 19.16
C LEU A 13 -3.55 -2.52 18.23
N GLY A 14 -2.66 -1.65 18.71
CA GLY A 14 -1.52 -1.16 17.96
C GLY A 14 -0.55 -2.28 17.58
N MET A 15 -0.21 -3.16 18.53
CA MET A 15 0.66 -4.31 18.29
C MET A 15 0.03 -5.33 17.32
N GLU A 16 -1.27 -5.59 17.42
CA GLU A 16 -1.96 -6.49 16.50
C GLU A 16 -1.94 -5.96 15.06
N ARG A 17 -2.19 -4.66 14.86
CA ARG A 17 -2.11 -4.03 13.54
C ARG A 17 -0.70 -4.13 12.96
N TRP A 18 0.31 -3.86 13.77
CA TRP A 18 1.71 -3.99 13.36
C TRP A 18 2.04 -5.44 12.92
N ARG A 19 1.64 -6.44 13.70
CA ARG A 19 1.85 -7.86 13.35
C ARG A 19 1.17 -8.24 12.04
N ARG A 20 -0.05 -7.75 11.79
CA ARG A 20 -0.77 -8.00 10.53
C ARG A 20 0.00 -7.42 9.34
N TYR A 21 0.51 -6.20 9.44
CA TYR A 21 1.34 -5.61 8.38
C TYR A 21 2.62 -6.40 8.14
N VAL A 22 3.32 -6.80 9.21
CA VAL A 22 4.55 -7.61 9.13
C VAL A 22 4.28 -8.93 8.41
N SER A 23 3.27 -9.68 8.85
CA SER A 23 2.94 -10.98 8.23
C SER A 23 2.51 -10.83 6.77
N ALA A 24 1.70 -9.83 6.45
CA ALA A 24 1.29 -9.56 5.07
C ALA A 24 2.48 -9.19 4.18
N PHE A 25 3.38 -8.34 4.66
CA PHE A 25 4.56 -7.94 3.90
C PHE A 25 5.57 -9.09 3.74
N ASP A 26 5.74 -9.93 4.76
CA ASP A 26 6.59 -11.13 4.65
C ASP A 26 6.01 -12.12 3.62
N ARG A 27 4.68 -12.23 3.53
CA ARG A 27 4.04 -13.00 2.46
C ARG A 27 4.31 -12.40 1.08
N VAL A 28 4.26 -11.07 0.92
CA VAL A 28 4.63 -10.40 -0.35
C VAL A 28 6.03 -10.80 -0.79
N LEU A 29 7.02 -10.70 0.11
CA LEU A 29 8.41 -11.03 -0.23
C LEU A 29 8.58 -12.50 -0.62
N HIS A 30 7.98 -13.40 0.16
CA HIS A 30 7.97 -14.83 -0.15
C HIS A 30 7.34 -15.10 -1.54
N CYS A 31 6.22 -14.45 -1.85
CA CYS A 31 5.55 -14.60 -3.13
C CYS A 31 6.42 -14.11 -4.29
N ILE A 32 7.11 -12.98 -4.14
CA ILE A 32 8.02 -12.47 -5.17
C ILE A 32 9.17 -13.45 -5.42
N GLU A 33 9.76 -13.99 -4.34
CA GLU A 33 10.87 -14.95 -4.39
C GLU A 33 10.48 -16.27 -5.07
N HIS A 34 9.27 -16.77 -4.80
CA HIS A 34 8.80 -18.09 -5.27
C HIS A 34 7.94 -18.03 -6.55
N GLY A 35 7.82 -16.86 -7.18
CA GLY A 35 7.11 -16.72 -8.46
C GLY A 35 5.59 -16.48 -8.36
N TYR A 36 5.02 -16.33 -7.16
CA TYR A 36 3.59 -16.07 -6.92
C TYR A 36 3.22 -14.59 -7.11
N GLN A 37 3.50 -14.04 -8.30
CA GLN A 37 3.46 -12.58 -8.51
C GLN A 37 2.07 -11.97 -8.39
N LEU A 38 1.02 -12.66 -8.85
CA LEU A 38 -0.36 -12.19 -8.70
C LEU A 38 -0.78 -12.08 -7.23
N GLU A 39 -0.35 -13.01 -6.39
CA GLU A 39 -0.61 -12.97 -4.96
C GLU A 39 0.14 -11.81 -4.29
N ALA A 40 1.42 -11.62 -4.64
CA ALA A 40 2.20 -10.48 -4.16
C ALA A 40 1.50 -9.16 -4.49
N VAL A 41 1.05 -9.00 -5.75
CA VAL A 41 0.32 -7.82 -6.22
C VAL A 41 -1.00 -7.62 -5.47
N ALA A 42 -1.77 -8.68 -5.21
CA ALA A 42 -3.03 -8.59 -4.47
C ALA A 42 -2.83 -8.13 -3.02
N ILE A 43 -1.82 -8.68 -2.35
CA ILE A 43 -1.49 -8.28 -0.97
C ILE A 43 -0.98 -6.84 -0.92
N LEU A 44 -0.13 -6.44 -1.87
CA LEU A 44 0.35 -5.06 -2.00
C LEU A 44 -0.79 -4.06 -2.21
N ASP A 45 -1.77 -4.41 -3.06
CA ASP A 45 -2.95 -3.57 -3.27
C ASP A 45 -3.71 -3.32 -1.97
N SER A 46 -3.89 -4.36 -1.16
CA SER A 46 -4.51 -4.26 0.16
C SER A 46 -3.69 -3.39 1.12
N LEU A 47 -2.37 -3.64 1.22
CA LEU A 47 -1.48 -2.87 2.10
C LEU A 47 -1.45 -1.38 1.72
N ILE A 48 -1.28 -1.07 0.45
CA ILE A 48 -1.23 0.32 -0.03
C ILE A 48 -2.58 1.01 0.19
N THR A 49 -3.69 0.32 -0.12
CA THR A 49 -5.05 0.84 0.14
C THR A 49 -5.23 1.20 1.60
N ASP A 50 -4.80 0.35 2.53
CA ASP A 50 -4.92 0.59 3.96
C ASP A 50 -4.03 1.78 4.42
N ARG A 51 -2.81 1.90 3.90
CA ARG A 51 -1.93 3.04 4.20
C ARG A 51 -2.49 4.37 3.66
N LEU A 52 -3.03 4.39 2.44
CA LEU A 52 -3.69 5.58 1.89
C LEU A 52 -4.96 5.94 2.66
N THR A 53 -5.75 4.94 3.06
CA THR A 53 -6.95 5.12 3.90
C THR A 53 -6.56 5.77 5.24
N SER A 54 -5.49 5.27 5.88
CA SER A 54 -4.96 5.84 7.12
C SER A 54 -4.50 7.29 6.97
N ARG A 55 -3.91 7.65 5.82
CA ARG A 55 -3.48 9.02 5.53
C ARG A 55 -4.65 9.95 5.24
N LEU A 56 -5.62 9.50 4.45
CA LEU A 56 -6.84 10.25 4.18
C LEU A 56 -7.57 10.57 5.49
N GLY A 57 -7.70 9.57 6.37
CA GLY A 57 -8.32 9.78 7.69
C GLY A 57 -7.52 10.70 8.59
N TYR A 58 -6.19 10.62 8.54
CA TYR A 58 -5.33 11.57 9.26
C TYR A 58 -5.57 13.02 8.81
N LEU A 59 -5.71 13.26 7.51
CA LEU A 59 -5.97 14.60 6.96
C LEU A 59 -7.41 15.09 7.22
N GLN A 60 -8.39 14.19 7.23
CA GLN A 60 -9.80 14.53 7.49
C GLN A 60 -10.13 14.66 8.98
N GLY A 61 -9.31 14.08 9.85
CA GLY A 61 -9.58 14.01 11.29
C GLY A 61 -10.64 12.97 11.68
N CYS A 62 -11.08 12.12 10.75
CA CYS A 62 -12.05 11.04 10.98
C CYS A 62 -11.68 9.77 10.21
N GLU A 63 -12.32 8.65 10.52
CA GLU A 63 -12.11 7.40 9.77
C GLU A 63 -12.87 7.47 8.43
N PRO A 64 -12.17 7.38 7.28
CA PRO A 64 -12.81 7.44 5.99
C PRO A 64 -13.49 6.11 5.68
N PRO A 65 -14.59 6.10 4.89
CA PRO A 65 -15.22 4.86 4.45
C PRO A 65 -14.27 4.07 3.55
N ALA A 66 -14.48 2.75 3.50
CA ALA A 66 -13.74 1.87 2.60
C ALA A 66 -13.93 2.31 1.13
N ARG A 67 -12.82 2.42 0.40
CA ARG A 67 -12.77 2.90 -0.99
C ARG A 67 -11.75 2.10 -1.78
N ALA A 68 -11.96 2.01 -3.08
CA ALA A 68 -10.98 1.43 -3.99
C ALA A 68 -9.72 2.32 -4.07
N LEU A 69 -8.56 1.70 -4.34
CA LEU A 69 -7.26 2.39 -4.37
C LEU A 69 -7.28 3.65 -5.26
N GLY A 70 -7.83 3.55 -6.48
CA GLY A 70 -7.93 4.69 -7.40
C GLY A 70 -8.79 5.85 -6.87
N GLN A 71 -9.83 5.55 -6.09
CA GLN A 71 -10.67 6.58 -5.45
C GLN A 71 -9.94 7.25 -4.28
N LEU A 72 -9.13 6.51 -3.53
CA LEU A 72 -8.26 7.06 -2.48
C LEU A 72 -7.21 8.00 -3.08
N CYS A 73 -6.52 7.58 -4.15
CA CYS A 73 -5.57 8.44 -4.85
C CYS A 73 -6.24 9.72 -5.34
N ARG A 74 -7.42 9.63 -5.99
CA ARG A 74 -8.18 10.81 -6.42
C ARG A 74 -8.55 11.73 -5.26
N SER A 75 -8.99 11.18 -4.13
CA SER A 75 -9.33 11.98 -2.94
C SER A 75 -8.11 12.73 -2.38
N LEU A 76 -6.94 12.10 -2.44
CA LEU A 76 -5.70 12.67 -1.91
C LEU A 76 -5.06 13.69 -2.86
N VAL A 77 -4.88 13.37 -4.14
CA VAL A 77 -4.12 14.23 -5.07
C VAL A 77 -4.96 14.93 -6.13
N GLY A 78 -6.26 14.66 -6.18
CA GLY A 78 -7.18 15.25 -7.14
C GLY A 78 -7.26 14.48 -8.46
N SER A 79 -7.97 15.07 -9.43
CA SER A 79 -8.07 14.55 -10.79
C SER A 79 -7.08 15.25 -11.73
N LYS A 80 -6.38 14.47 -12.57
CA LYS A 80 -5.56 15.03 -13.66
C LYS A 80 -6.39 15.87 -14.66
N GLU A 81 -7.67 15.54 -14.80
CA GLU A 81 -8.57 16.13 -15.79
C GLU A 81 -9.32 17.37 -15.27
N ASN A 82 -9.26 17.65 -13.97
CA ASN A 82 -10.01 18.74 -13.36
C ASN A 82 -9.11 19.58 -12.44
N SER A 83 -8.62 20.70 -12.97
CA SER A 83 -7.78 21.65 -12.23
C SER A 83 -8.47 22.27 -11.01
N LYS A 84 -9.80 22.16 -10.89
CA LYS A 84 -10.57 22.63 -9.73
C LYS A 84 -10.63 21.62 -8.58
N ASP A 85 -10.14 20.40 -8.77
CA ASP A 85 -10.03 19.38 -7.73
C ASP A 85 -8.55 19.13 -7.42
N PRO A 86 -7.94 19.90 -6.50
CA PRO A 86 -6.54 19.72 -6.15
C PRO A 86 -6.31 18.54 -5.19
N GLY A 87 -7.35 17.81 -4.76
CA GLY A 87 -7.26 16.82 -3.69
C GLY A 87 -7.01 17.43 -2.31
N LEU A 88 -6.88 16.56 -1.30
CA LEU A 88 -6.68 16.94 0.10
C LEU A 88 -5.20 17.07 0.51
N GLU A 89 -4.32 16.27 -0.08
CA GLU A 89 -2.89 16.24 0.25
C GLU A 89 -2.20 17.49 -0.31
N ARG A 90 -1.48 18.21 0.55
CA ARG A 90 -0.79 19.47 0.21
C ARG A 90 0.72 19.33 0.20
N ASP A 91 1.25 18.27 0.79
CA ASP A 91 2.68 18.01 0.81
C ASP A 91 3.14 17.40 -0.52
N ASP A 92 4.08 18.06 -1.20
CA ASP A 92 4.51 17.70 -2.56
C ASP A 92 5.17 16.31 -2.64
N GLU A 93 5.85 15.86 -1.58
CA GLU A 93 6.47 14.53 -1.55
C GLU A 93 5.40 13.44 -1.46
N PHE A 94 4.38 13.65 -0.60
CA PHE A 94 3.22 12.76 -0.56
C PHE A 94 2.47 12.76 -1.89
N ARG A 95 2.22 13.93 -2.48
CA ARG A 95 1.53 14.04 -3.77
C ARG A 95 2.25 13.25 -4.86
N THR A 96 3.57 13.38 -4.92
CA THR A 96 4.43 12.67 -5.88
C THR A 96 4.28 11.16 -5.74
N VAL A 97 4.50 10.61 -4.53
CA VAL A 97 4.40 9.15 -4.33
C VAL A 97 2.98 8.62 -4.55
N ILE A 98 1.94 9.38 -4.19
CA ILE A 98 0.54 8.97 -4.42
C ILE A 98 0.18 8.97 -5.91
N MET A 99 0.73 9.91 -6.69
CA MET A 99 0.59 9.90 -8.15
C MET A 99 1.30 8.69 -8.78
N GLU A 100 2.47 8.31 -8.28
CA GLU A 100 3.15 7.09 -8.71
C GLU A 100 2.36 5.81 -8.31
N ILE A 101 1.77 5.77 -7.12
CA ILE A 101 0.87 4.70 -6.68
C ILE A 101 -0.37 4.60 -7.58
N ARG A 102 -0.93 5.75 -7.98
CA ARG A 102 -2.05 5.77 -8.93
C ARG A 102 -1.67 5.16 -10.28
N ALA A 103 -0.52 5.53 -10.82
CA ALA A 103 -0.01 4.95 -12.07
C ALA A 103 0.22 3.44 -11.94
N TRP A 104 0.81 3.01 -10.81
CA TRP A 104 0.97 1.59 -10.49
C TRP A 104 -0.37 0.86 -10.42
N ALA A 105 -1.41 1.45 -9.82
CA ALA A 105 -2.74 0.85 -9.75
C ALA A 105 -3.40 0.67 -11.13
N GLU A 106 -3.20 1.63 -12.03
CA GLU A 106 -3.67 1.57 -13.43
C GLU A 106 -2.96 0.45 -14.20
N GLU A 107 -1.63 0.38 -14.13
CA GLU A 107 -0.83 -0.69 -14.72
C GLU A 107 -1.19 -2.07 -14.17
N ARG A 108 -1.36 -2.17 -12.85
CA ARG A 108 -1.78 -3.39 -12.15
C ARG A 108 -3.11 -3.90 -12.69
N ASN A 109 -4.10 -3.02 -12.83
CA ASN A 109 -5.41 -3.40 -13.37
C ASN A 109 -5.29 -3.89 -14.81
N HIS A 110 -4.52 -3.21 -15.66
CA HIS A 110 -4.26 -3.68 -17.02
C HIS A 110 -3.60 -5.06 -17.05
N ALA A 111 -2.59 -5.30 -16.22
CA ALA A 111 -1.89 -6.57 -16.15
C ALA A 111 -2.80 -7.72 -15.68
N ILE A 112 -3.64 -7.49 -14.65
CA ILE A 112 -4.63 -8.47 -14.18
C ILE A 112 -5.64 -8.79 -15.29
N HIS A 113 -6.17 -7.77 -15.96
CA HIS A 113 -7.12 -7.98 -17.07
C HIS A 113 -6.48 -8.71 -18.26
N ALA A 114 -5.22 -8.42 -18.59
CA ALA A 114 -4.50 -9.12 -19.64
C ALA A 114 -4.32 -10.62 -19.29
N THR A 115 -3.98 -10.93 -18.04
CA THR A 115 -3.86 -12.31 -17.55
C THR A 115 -5.16 -13.08 -17.71
N ALA A 116 -6.29 -12.47 -17.36
CA ALA A 116 -7.61 -13.10 -17.48
C ALA A 116 -7.99 -13.40 -18.94
N LYS A 117 -7.49 -12.61 -19.90
CA LYS A 117 -7.72 -12.83 -21.33
C LYS A 117 -6.91 -14.03 -21.85
N ILE A 118 -5.68 -14.21 -21.39
CA ILE A 118 -4.82 -15.34 -21.79
C ILE A 118 -5.41 -16.66 -21.31
N PHE A 119 -5.94 -16.72 -20.09
CA PHE A 119 -6.67 -17.91 -19.62
C PHE A 119 -7.89 -18.29 -20.48
N ARG A 120 -8.37 -17.37 -21.34
CA ARG A 120 -9.54 -17.56 -22.20
C ARG A 120 -9.18 -17.67 -23.69
N ASN A 121 -7.90 -17.55 -24.07
CA ASN A 121 -7.50 -17.44 -25.46
C ASN A 121 -6.33 -18.40 -25.74
N ASP A 122 -6.53 -19.37 -26.63
CA ASP A 122 -5.49 -20.31 -27.10
C ASP A 122 -4.49 -19.63 -28.07
N ASP A 123 -4.35 -18.30 -28.01
CA ASP A 123 -3.54 -17.51 -28.94
C ASP A 123 -2.04 -17.66 -28.62
N PRO A 124 -1.25 -18.31 -29.50
CA PRO A 124 0.13 -18.72 -29.22
C PRO A 124 1.15 -17.57 -29.18
N ILE A 125 0.73 -16.32 -29.43
CA ILE A 125 1.63 -15.17 -29.54
C ILE A 125 2.03 -14.59 -28.17
N VAL A 126 1.20 -14.74 -27.14
CA VAL A 126 1.52 -14.23 -25.78
C VAL A 126 1.67 -15.41 -24.82
N SER A 127 2.92 -15.72 -24.46
CA SER A 127 3.19 -16.76 -23.47
C SER A 127 2.69 -16.33 -22.09
N PHE A 128 2.16 -17.29 -21.34
CA PHE A 128 1.84 -17.11 -19.92
C PHE A 128 3.04 -16.59 -19.11
N ASP A 129 4.26 -17.02 -19.46
CA ASP A 129 5.50 -16.64 -18.78
C ASP A 129 5.85 -15.16 -18.95
N ASP A 130 5.55 -14.57 -20.11
CA ASP A 130 5.76 -13.14 -20.35
C ASP A 130 4.87 -12.28 -19.46
N VAL A 131 3.63 -12.74 -19.24
CA VAL A 131 2.69 -12.08 -18.34
C VAL A 131 3.10 -12.22 -16.88
N ILE A 132 3.56 -13.40 -16.46
CA ILE A 132 4.10 -13.60 -15.11
C ILE A 132 5.33 -12.71 -14.87
N THR A 133 6.19 -12.53 -15.87
CA THR A 133 7.35 -11.63 -15.80
C THR A 133 6.94 -10.17 -15.62
N ALA A 134 5.93 -9.71 -16.36
CA ALA A 134 5.36 -8.37 -16.18
C ALA A 134 4.84 -8.15 -14.74
N HIS A 135 4.18 -9.16 -14.15
CA HIS A 135 3.71 -9.08 -12.76
C HIS A 135 4.82 -9.00 -11.73
N LYS A 136 5.98 -9.62 -11.98
CA LYS A 136 7.14 -9.50 -11.08
C LYS A 136 7.60 -8.04 -10.98
N HIS A 137 7.69 -7.35 -12.12
CA HIS A 137 8.02 -5.92 -12.14
C HIS A 137 6.96 -5.09 -11.39
N THR A 138 5.67 -5.37 -11.62
CA THR A 138 4.57 -4.71 -10.89
C THR A 138 4.65 -4.95 -9.37
N ALA A 139 4.97 -6.17 -8.92
CA ALA A 139 5.12 -6.49 -7.50
C ALA A 139 6.30 -5.74 -6.86
N VAL A 140 7.49 -5.79 -7.48
CA VAL A 140 8.69 -5.09 -6.98
C VAL A 140 8.47 -3.57 -6.92
N ARG A 141 7.83 -2.99 -7.93
CA ARG A 141 7.47 -1.58 -7.93
C ARG A 141 6.48 -1.24 -6.80
N GLY A 142 5.49 -2.11 -6.56
CA GLY A 142 4.54 -1.94 -5.45
C GLY A 142 5.21 -1.96 -4.07
N VAL A 143 6.20 -2.84 -3.86
CA VAL A 143 7.03 -2.85 -2.64
C VAL A 143 7.73 -1.51 -2.44
N SER A 144 8.41 -1.02 -3.47
CA SER A 144 9.14 0.25 -3.42
C SER A 144 8.21 1.43 -3.07
N LEU A 145 7.04 1.50 -3.72
CA LEU A 145 6.06 2.55 -3.46
C LEU A 145 5.48 2.49 -2.04
N LEU A 146 5.15 1.30 -1.54
CA LEU A 146 4.66 1.10 -0.18
C LEU A 146 5.69 1.56 0.85
N GLN A 147 6.95 1.15 0.70
CA GLN A 147 8.06 1.53 1.57
C GLN A 147 8.29 3.04 1.54
N ARG A 148 8.34 3.63 0.35
CA ARG A 148 8.57 5.07 0.17
C ARG A 148 7.45 5.90 0.81
N PHE A 149 6.19 5.50 0.62
CA PHE A 149 5.04 6.10 1.29
C PHE A 149 5.14 5.96 2.82
N ASP A 150 5.49 4.79 3.33
CA ASP A 150 5.52 4.52 4.76
C ASP A 150 6.62 5.32 5.49
N LEU A 151 7.77 5.55 4.85
CA LEU A 151 8.81 6.42 5.39
C LEU A 151 8.31 7.86 5.52
N LEU A 152 7.61 8.37 4.51
CA LEU A 152 7.02 9.71 4.54
C LEU A 152 5.95 9.83 5.63
N ASP A 153 5.01 8.88 5.71
CA ASP A 153 3.96 8.87 6.73
C ASP A 153 4.53 8.75 8.15
N THR A 154 5.54 7.92 8.33
CA THR A 154 6.24 7.77 9.62
C THR A 154 6.94 9.07 10.02
N ALA A 155 7.66 9.71 9.11
CA ALA A 155 8.33 10.97 9.38
C ALA A 155 7.32 12.09 9.71
N ALA A 156 6.24 12.21 8.94
CA ALA A 156 5.19 13.20 9.16
C ALA A 156 4.49 13.00 10.51
N ARG A 157 4.11 11.76 10.85
CA ARG A 157 3.47 11.47 12.14
C ARG A 157 4.41 11.70 13.32
N ARG A 158 5.70 11.38 13.19
CA ARG A 158 6.70 11.65 14.22
C ARG A 158 6.81 13.14 14.52
N LYS A 159 6.83 14.01 13.50
CA LYS A 159 6.78 15.47 13.68
C LYS A 159 5.54 15.91 14.45
N ALA A 160 4.41 15.25 14.22
CA ALA A 160 3.15 15.47 14.93
C ALA A 160 3.02 14.73 16.28
N ARG A 161 4.10 14.11 16.80
CA ARG A 161 4.11 13.29 18.02
C ARG A 161 3.08 12.14 18.00
N ARG A 162 2.81 11.58 16.83
CA ARG A 162 1.97 10.40 16.62
C ARG A 162 2.80 9.23 16.09
N ILE A 163 2.31 8.01 16.29
CA ILE A 163 2.96 6.77 15.84
C ILE A 163 2.03 6.10 14.81
N PRO A 164 2.49 5.78 13.59
CA PRO A 164 1.69 5.00 12.65
C PRO A 164 1.57 3.54 13.11
N ALA A 165 0.51 2.86 12.68
CA ALA A 165 0.32 1.43 12.96
C ALA A 165 1.38 0.52 12.30
N SER A 166 2.13 1.02 11.31
CA SER A 166 3.26 0.32 10.67
C SER A 166 4.57 0.46 11.46
N ALA A 167 4.63 1.30 12.48
CA ALA A 167 5.85 1.44 13.29
C ALA A 167 5.96 0.33 14.36
N PRO A 168 7.17 -0.19 14.60
CA PRO A 168 8.41 0.11 13.88
C PRO A 168 8.56 -0.75 12.62
N TYR A 169 8.88 -0.11 11.47
CA TYR A 169 9.48 -0.78 10.31
C TYR A 169 8.72 -2.01 9.77
N ALA A 170 7.38 -2.00 9.78
CA ALA A 170 6.59 -3.15 9.32
C ALA A 170 6.95 -3.60 7.90
N PHE A 171 7.31 -2.65 7.02
CA PHE A 171 7.67 -2.92 5.62
C PHE A 171 9.19 -2.92 5.37
N PHE A 172 10.02 -2.97 6.42
CA PHE A 172 11.49 -2.97 6.32
C PHE A 172 12.06 -4.11 7.18
N PRO A 173 12.01 -5.37 6.69
CA PRO A 173 12.40 -6.55 7.45
C PRO A 173 13.78 -6.47 8.08
N GLU A 174 14.73 -5.82 7.39
CA GLU A 174 16.11 -5.59 7.82
C GLU A 174 16.27 -4.58 8.97
N LYS A 175 15.21 -3.83 9.30
CA LYS A 175 15.18 -2.83 10.37
C LYS A 175 14.26 -3.22 11.54
N ARG A 176 13.59 -4.37 11.46
CA ARG A 176 12.65 -4.80 12.50
C ARG A 176 13.39 -5.21 13.78
N PRO A 177 12.91 -4.83 14.96
CA PRO A 177 13.50 -5.25 16.22
C PRO A 177 13.43 -6.78 16.38
N GLY A 178 14.54 -7.40 16.77
CA GLY A 178 14.64 -8.86 16.99
C GLY A 178 15.11 -9.69 15.78
N ARG A 179 15.44 -9.05 14.65
CA ARG A 179 16.26 -9.65 13.56
C ARG A 179 17.64 -8.98 13.58
N ALA A 180 18.53 -9.46 14.45
CA ALA A 180 19.97 -9.23 14.42
C ALA A 180 20.66 -10.60 14.52
#